data_AF-A0A5C6ZVC0-F1
#
_entry.id   AF-A0A5C6ZVC0-F1
#
_cell.length_a   1.000
_cell.length_b   1.000
_cell.length_c   1.000
_cell.angle_alpha   90.00
_cell.angle_beta   90.00
_cell.angle_gamma   90.00
#
_symmetry.space_group_name_H-M   'P 1'
#
loop_
_entity.id
_entity.type
_entity.pdbx_description
1 polymer ?
#
loop_
_entity_poly.entity_id
_entity_poly.type
_entity_poly.pdbx_seq_one_letter_code
_entity_poly.pdbx_strand_id
1 'polypeptide(L)'
;MKLIIIRLGAFLFIILLQFSCGINRNMQNRPDISGIENIDTLRTKHNDSLYTIGNNILLKNKYGIWELYIEGDALERGIINGSLTRELIHKQETAFMTRIESLVPSTGYQKFLSKTIGWFNRKIYLHVPEEYKQEIYGISRFALPKYNSFAPAYVRMLYLHGAHDIGHALQDLMLVGCTSFAAWDSKTEDGDLLLGRNFDFYAGDEFAEEKIVAFVNPEAGHKFMMYTWGGMIGVVSGMNEKGLTVTINAGKSKIPLIAKTPISLVAREILQYAENTEEAIAIAQKREVFVSESIMIGSASENKAILIEVSPDNFGVFEVPNSDQLICSNHFQSEVFKDDRRNSESILESHTQYRYDRMKELLATNNSLNPEKAAAILRNKEGLEGVDLGFGNEKAINQLLAHHGIIFKPEERKVWVSANPYQLGAFLAYDLDNAFEIFEKGSNLKSVMNASETIPADEFIYSEEFRDYEEYRVLYSKLHELVSHQKLVKTEDIEKLIQLNPNYWKGFALAGDYYFQQKKYKKAIIYFKQAKMREVTSLTDLNYLEKMIAKSTRKL
;
A
#
# COMPACT_ATOMS: atom_id res chain seq x y z
N MET A 1 -18.88 -34.53 26.69
CA MET A 1 -17.47 -34.81 27.04
C MET A 1 -16.46 -34.37 25.97
N LYS A 2 -16.55 -34.83 24.71
CA LYS A 2 -15.64 -34.39 23.61
C LYS A 2 -15.58 -32.86 23.37
N LEU A 3 -16.72 -32.17 23.40
CA LEU A 3 -16.76 -30.71 23.20
C LEU A 3 -16.12 -29.92 24.36
N ILE A 4 -16.19 -30.45 25.59
CA ILE A 4 -15.58 -29.85 26.78
C ILE A 4 -14.06 -30.05 26.76
N ILE A 5 -13.59 -31.23 26.33
CA ILE A 5 -12.16 -31.53 26.16
C ILE A 5 -11.55 -30.69 25.03
N ILE A 6 -12.26 -30.47 23.92
CA ILE A 6 -11.81 -29.57 22.84
C ILE A 6 -11.75 -28.13 23.32
N ARG A 7 -12.75 -27.66 24.10
CA ARG A 7 -12.76 -26.32 24.68
C ARG A 7 -11.66 -26.13 25.74
N LEU A 8 -11.42 -27.14 26.59
CA LEU A 8 -10.30 -27.13 27.55
C LEU A 8 -8.95 -27.17 26.83
N GLY A 9 -8.81 -27.97 25.76
CA GLY A 9 -7.59 -28.04 24.96
C GLY A 9 -7.29 -26.73 24.24
N ALA A 10 -8.32 -26.09 23.66
CA ALA A 10 -8.19 -24.75 23.09
C ALA A 10 -7.84 -23.70 24.15
N PHE A 11 -8.43 -23.79 25.34
CA PHE A 11 -8.14 -22.88 26.45
C PHE A 11 -6.71 -23.07 27.01
N LEU A 12 -6.26 -24.32 27.17
CA LEU A 12 -4.89 -24.63 27.58
C LEU A 12 -3.86 -24.21 26.52
N PHE A 13 -4.17 -24.43 25.25
CA PHE A 13 -3.36 -23.95 24.13
C PHE A 13 -3.26 -22.43 24.16
N ILE A 14 -4.38 -21.72 24.35
CA ILE A 14 -4.41 -20.26 24.52
C ILE A 14 -3.55 -19.81 25.71
N ILE A 15 -3.61 -20.50 26.86
CA ILE A 15 -2.75 -20.20 28.02
C ILE A 15 -1.27 -20.41 27.68
N LEU A 16 -0.92 -21.50 26.99
CA LEU A 16 0.46 -21.77 26.56
C LEU A 16 0.97 -20.73 25.53
N LEU A 17 0.07 -20.17 24.70
CA LEU A 17 0.40 -19.04 23.83
C LEU A 17 0.72 -17.77 24.63
N GLN A 18 0.10 -17.54 25.80
CA GLN A 18 0.35 -16.36 26.65
C GLN A 18 1.71 -16.40 27.37
N PHE A 19 2.26 -17.58 27.65
CA PHE A 19 3.53 -17.76 28.37
C PHE A 19 4.70 -18.14 27.47
N SER A 20 4.54 -18.05 26.15
CA SER A 20 5.62 -18.36 25.21
C SER A 20 6.80 -17.40 25.43
N CYS A 21 7.99 -17.96 25.72
CA CYS A 21 9.23 -17.19 25.87
C CYS A 21 9.52 -16.25 24.69
N GLY A 22 9.04 -16.58 23.49
CA GLY A 22 9.21 -15.75 22.29
C GLY A 22 8.49 -14.40 22.39
N ILE A 23 7.27 -14.36 22.95
CA ILE A 23 6.53 -13.09 23.11
C ILE A 23 7.28 -12.19 24.09
N ASN A 24 7.67 -12.72 25.25
CA ASN A 24 8.37 -11.93 26.26
C ASN A 24 9.72 -11.38 25.74
N ARG A 25 10.48 -12.23 25.01
CA ARG A 25 11.73 -11.80 24.34
C ARG A 25 11.51 -10.69 23.33
N ASN A 26 10.50 -10.81 22.46
CA ASN A 26 10.19 -9.75 21.48
C ASN A 26 9.79 -8.44 22.17
N MET A 27 8.98 -8.52 23.23
CA MET A 27 8.52 -7.33 23.96
C MET A 27 9.67 -6.57 24.65
N GLN A 28 10.67 -7.30 25.12
CA GLN A 28 11.86 -6.75 25.80
C GLN A 28 13.01 -6.43 24.85
N ASN A 29 13.02 -6.96 23.63
CA ASN A 29 14.11 -6.74 22.68
C ASN A 29 14.27 -5.25 22.37
N ARG A 30 15.50 -4.78 22.36
CA ARG A 30 15.91 -3.45 21.93
C ARG A 30 17.13 -3.59 21.02
N PRO A 31 17.29 -2.70 20.03
CA PRO A 31 18.52 -2.67 19.27
C PRO A 31 19.70 -2.24 20.14
N ASP A 32 20.90 -2.42 19.61
CA ASP A 32 22.08 -1.73 20.11
C ASP A 32 21.90 -0.21 19.98
N ILE A 33 22.04 0.49 21.11
CA ILE A 33 21.94 1.95 21.20
C ILE A 33 23.27 2.60 21.61
N SER A 34 24.36 1.82 21.63
CA SER A 34 25.69 2.34 21.84
C SER A 34 26.05 3.31 20.70
N GLY A 35 26.63 4.47 21.03
CA GLY A 35 26.92 5.54 20.07
C GLY A 35 26.14 6.84 20.27
N ILE A 36 25.04 6.84 21.05
CA ILE A 36 24.37 8.09 21.42
C ILE A 36 25.16 8.78 22.53
N GLU A 37 26.03 9.74 22.17
CA GLU A 37 26.61 10.63 23.18
C GLU A 37 25.72 11.86 23.44
N ASN A 38 25.11 12.46 22.40
CA ASN A 38 24.03 13.46 22.48
C ASN A 38 23.44 13.74 21.07
N ILE A 39 22.26 13.24 20.74
CA ILE A 39 21.52 13.66 19.53
C ILE A 39 20.49 14.70 19.95
N ASP A 40 20.53 15.89 19.35
CA ASP A 40 19.54 16.93 19.63
C ASP A 40 18.16 16.48 19.12
N THR A 41 17.20 16.45 20.02
CA THR A 41 15.81 16.12 19.71
C THR A 41 14.95 17.37 19.55
N LEU A 42 15.49 18.55 19.84
CA LEU A 42 14.82 19.82 19.74
C LEU A 42 14.86 20.31 18.29
N ARG A 43 13.76 20.09 17.58
CA ARG A 43 13.55 20.72 16.27
C ARG A 43 13.29 22.22 16.42
N THR A 44 13.87 22.99 15.52
CA THR A 44 13.48 24.37 15.28
C THR A 44 12.19 24.38 14.47
N LYS A 45 11.12 24.95 15.02
CA LYS A 45 9.88 25.21 14.30
C LYS A 45 9.95 26.60 13.68
N HIS A 46 10.08 26.67 12.36
CA HIS A 46 10.05 27.94 11.63
C HIS A 46 8.61 28.41 11.40
N ASN A 47 7.72 27.47 11.07
CA ASN A 47 6.26 27.66 10.99
C ASN A 47 5.56 26.29 11.02
N ASP A 48 4.25 26.24 10.80
CA ASP A 48 3.46 24.98 10.84
C ASP A 48 3.82 23.98 9.74
N SER A 49 4.45 24.46 8.67
CA SER A 49 4.84 23.70 7.47
C SER A 49 6.36 23.58 7.30
N LEU A 50 7.18 23.97 8.29
CA LEU A 50 8.64 23.92 8.18
C LEU A 50 9.33 23.71 9.53
N TYR A 51 10.11 22.63 9.62
CA TYR A 51 10.87 22.22 10.78
C TYR A 51 12.30 21.82 10.39
N THR A 52 13.28 22.08 11.25
CA THR A 52 14.69 21.68 11.01
C THR A 52 15.38 21.15 12.27
N ILE A 53 16.35 20.26 12.10
CA ILE A 53 17.30 19.79 13.12
C ILE A 53 18.68 19.67 12.46
N GLY A 54 19.63 20.54 12.78
CA GLY A 54 20.89 20.60 12.05
C GLY A 54 20.65 20.82 10.55
N ASN A 55 21.21 19.96 9.70
CA ASN A 55 21.02 19.96 8.24
C ASN A 55 19.70 19.30 7.79
N ASN A 56 18.97 18.67 8.71
CA ASN A 56 17.78 17.90 8.41
C ASN A 56 16.55 18.80 8.39
N ILE A 57 15.60 18.51 7.50
CA ILE A 57 14.46 19.39 7.24
C ILE A 57 13.19 18.59 6.97
N LEU A 58 12.06 19.14 7.42
CA LEU A 58 10.72 18.73 7.04
C LEU A 58 9.94 19.95 6.57
N LEU A 59 9.48 19.95 5.32
CA LEU A 59 8.74 21.05 4.70
C LEU A 59 7.45 20.55 4.05
N LYS A 60 6.30 21.19 4.30
CA LYS A 60 5.05 20.92 3.55
C LYS A 60 4.98 21.85 2.35
N ASN A 61 4.97 21.29 1.14
CA ASN A 61 4.89 22.07 -0.08
C ASN A 61 3.46 22.55 -0.38
N LYS A 62 3.32 23.38 -1.43
CA LYS A 62 2.03 24.00 -1.80
C LYS A 62 0.94 23.01 -2.22
N TYR A 63 1.30 21.76 -2.53
CA TYR A 63 0.37 20.69 -2.90
C TYR A 63 0.02 19.78 -1.71
N GLY A 64 0.49 20.13 -0.51
CA GLY A 64 0.20 19.39 0.72
C GLY A 64 1.08 18.15 0.95
N ILE A 65 2.13 17.96 0.15
CA ILE A 65 3.10 16.88 0.32
C ILE A 65 4.25 17.34 1.21
N TRP A 66 4.65 16.50 2.15
CA TRP A 66 5.82 16.76 2.99
C TRP A 66 7.10 16.29 2.29
N GLU A 67 8.12 17.13 2.32
CA GLU A 67 9.48 16.85 1.86
C GLU A 67 10.35 16.72 3.10
N LEU A 68 10.83 15.50 3.34
CA LEU A 68 11.70 15.15 4.46
C LEU A 68 13.10 14.89 3.93
N TYR A 69 14.12 15.54 4.50
CA TYR A 69 15.52 15.15 4.31
C TYR A 69 16.12 14.77 5.66
N ILE A 70 16.76 13.59 5.68
CA ILE A 70 17.47 13.07 6.84
C ILE A 70 18.83 12.47 6.45
N GLU A 71 19.84 12.72 7.26
CA GLU A 71 21.19 12.17 7.11
C GLU A 71 21.74 11.59 8.42
N GLY A 72 22.79 10.78 8.32
CA GLY A 72 23.53 10.24 9.47
C GLY A 72 23.40 8.74 9.65
N ASP A 73 23.79 8.26 10.84
CA ASP A 73 23.68 6.83 11.20
C ASP A 73 22.21 6.41 11.40
N ALA A 74 21.96 5.11 11.51
CA ALA A 74 20.59 4.60 11.56
C ALA A 74 19.77 5.08 12.76
N LEU A 75 20.39 5.15 13.94
CA LEU A 75 19.72 5.56 15.16
C LEU A 75 19.49 7.07 15.17
N GLU A 76 20.47 7.84 14.69
CA GLU A 76 20.41 9.28 14.48
C GLU A 76 19.28 9.65 13.51
N ARG A 77 19.28 9.07 12.31
CA ARG A 77 18.19 9.24 11.32
C ARG A 77 16.84 8.92 11.93
N GLY A 78 16.75 7.84 12.71
CA GLY A 78 15.51 7.45 13.38
C GLY A 78 15.00 8.51 14.38
N ILE A 79 15.89 9.04 15.23
CA ILE A 79 15.55 10.07 16.21
C ILE A 79 15.17 11.38 15.53
N ILE A 80 15.94 11.80 14.52
CA ILE A 80 15.70 13.02 13.75
C ILE A 80 14.36 12.92 13.01
N ASN A 81 14.12 11.83 12.29
CA ASN A 81 12.87 11.57 11.61
C ASN A 81 11.70 11.61 12.60
N GLY A 82 11.80 10.89 13.72
CA GLY A 82 10.77 10.86 14.75
C GLY A 82 10.46 12.24 15.35
N SER A 83 11.48 13.08 15.54
CA SER A 83 11.29 14.44 16.04
C SER A 83 10.67 15.36 15.00
N LEU A 84 11.20 15.37 13.77
CA LEU A 84 10.70 16.19 12.68
C LEU A 84 9.25 15.84 12.34
N THR A 85 8.93 14.54 12.20
CA THR A 85 7.63 14.04 11.72
C THR A 85 6.64 13.68 12.83
N ARG A 86 6.89 14.11 14.08
CA ARG A 86 6.11 13.73 15.27
C ARG A 86 4.59 13.77 15.06
N GLU A 87 4.06 14.88 14.56
CA GLU A 87 2.63 15.06 14.33
C GLU A 87 2.10 14.12 13.24
N LEU A 88 2.90 13.84 12.22
CA LEU A 88 2.55 12.92 11.13
C LEU A 88 2.48 11.48 11.64
N ILE A 89 3.42 11.07 12.49
CA ILE A 89 3.39 9.77 13.17
C ILE A 89 2.12 9.65 14.02
N HIS A 90 1.75 10.71 14.75
CA HIS A 90 0.57 10.69 15.63
C HIS A 90 -0.72 10.54 14.85
N LYS A 91 -0.84 11.25 13.73
CA LYS A 91 -1.98 11.13 12.81
C LYS A 91 -2.03 9.73 12.21
N GLN A 92 -0.89 9.21 11.78
CA GLN A 92 -0.80 7.88 11.19
C GLN A 92 -1.18 6.75 12.15
N GLU A 93 -0.63 6.76 13.37
CA GLU A 93 -0.97 5.79 14.41
C GLU A 93 -2.45 5.89 14.80
N THR A 94 -2.99 7.11 14.85
CA THR A 94 -4.41 7.32 15.19
C THR A 94 -5.31 6.76 14.10
N ALA A 95 -5.07 7.11 12.83
CA ALA A 95 -5.85 6.59 11.71
C ALA A 95 -5.86 5.06 11.67
N PHE A 96 -4.69 4.44 11.82
CA PHE A 96 -4.56 2.98 11.80
C PHE A 96 -5.26 2.31 12.99
N MET A 97 -5.08 2.85 14.21
CA MET A 97 -5.71 2.28 15.40
C MET A 97 -7.23 2.47 15.40
N THR A 98 -7.73 3.63 14.98
CA THR A 98 -9.18 3.87 14.80
C THR A 98 -9.76 2.87 13.81
N ARG A 99 -9.04 2.54 12.72
CA ARG A 99 -9.49 1.52 11.77
C ARG A 99 -9.59 0.14 12.42
N ILE A 100 -8.59 -0.28 13.19
CA ILE A 100 -8.65 -1.54 13.95
C ILE A 100 -9.84 -1.54 14.91
N GLU A 101 -10.04 -0.46 15.66
CA GLU A 101 -11.14 -0.32 16.62
C GLU A 101 -12.51 -0.37 15.93
N SER A 102 -12.64 0.18 14.72
CA SER A 102 -13.88 0.12 13.93
C SER A 102 -14.22 -1.29 13.45
N LEU A 103 -13.22 -2.09 13.10
CA LEU A 103 -13.40 -3.48 12.66
C LEU A 103 -13.63 -4.42 13.85
N VAL A 104 -13.08 -4.06 15.02
CA VAL A 104 -13.12 -4.85 16.25
C VAL A 104 -13.55 -3.94 17.42
N PRO A 105 -14.85 -3.60 17.53
CA PRO A 105 -15.34 -2.63 18.53
C PRO A 105 -15.37 -3.18 19.97
N SER A 106 -15.33 -4.50 20.14
CA SER A 106 -15.33 -5.13 21.47
C SER A 106 -13.96 -5.01 22.14
N THR A 107 -13.87 -4.34 23.28
CA THR A 107 -12.62 -4.20 24.06
C THR A 107 -12.02 -5.54 24.48
N GLY A 108 -12.84 -6.54 24.76
CA GLY A 108 -12.39 -7.91 25.03
C GLY A 108 -11.75 -8.55 23.79
N TYR A 109 -12.34 -8.33 22.62
CA TYR A 109 -11.84 -8.85 21.35
C TYR A 109 -10.58 -8.08 20.88
N GLN A 110 -10.46 -6.79 21.16
CA GLN A 110 -9.23 -6.01 20.95
C GLN A 110 -8.05 -6.56 21.75
N LYS A 111 -8.27 -6.93 23.03
CA LYS A 111 -7.24 -7.59 23.85
C LYS A 111 -6.83 -8.94 23.29
N PHE A 112 -7.80 -9.71 22.78
CA PHE A 112 -7.54 -10.98 22.12
C PHE A 112 -6.74 -10.77 20.81
N LEU A 113 -7.10 -9.76 20.02
CA LEU A 113 -6.41 -9.38 18.78
C LEU A 113 -4.96 -8.97 19.06
N SER A 114 -4.72 -8.07 20.02
CA SER A 114 -3.37 -7.67 20.46
C SER A 114 -2.50 -8.88 20.82
N LYS A 115 -3.05 -9.83 21.60
CA LYS A 115 -2.35 -11.07 21.96
C LYS A 115 -2.05 -11.95 20.76
N THR A 116 -2.99 -12.06 19.83
CA THR A 116 -2.83 -12.85 18.60
C THR A 116 -1.77 -12.24 17.69
N ILE A 117 -1.79 -10.92 17.50
CA ILE A 117 -0.79 -10.17 16.74
C ILE A 117 0.59 -10.27 17.40
N GLY A 118 0.66 -10.15 18.73
CA GLY A 118 1.90 -10.33 19.49
C GLY A 118 2.46 -11.74 19.38
N TRP A 119 1.60 -12.77 19.38
CA TRP A 119 2.04 -14.14 19.14
C TRP A 119 2.50 -14.35 17.70
N PHE A 120 1.79 -13.84 16.71
CA PHE A 120 2.17 -13.92 15.30
C PHE A 120 3.55 -13.27 15.06
N ASN A 121 3.79 -12.10 15.64
CA ASN A 121 5.03 -11.34 15.49
C ASN A 121 6.15 -11.71 16.50
N ARG A 122 5.98 -12.76 17.30
CA ARG A 122 6.88 -13.11 18.42
C ARG A 122 8.37 -13.33 18.04
N LYS A 123 8.69 -13.43 16.75
CA LYS A 123 10.07 -13.58 16.24
C LYS A 123 10.48 -12.50 15.24
N ILE A 124 9.65 -11.49 14.97
CA ILE A 124 9.93 -10.49 13.93
C ILE A 124 11.30 -9.81 14.16
N TYR A 125 11.66 -9.54 15.42
CA TYR A 125 12.95 -8.96 15.81
C TYR A 125 14.18 -9.80 15.42
N LEU A 126 14.03 -11.10 15.13
CA LEU A 126 15.14 -11.95 14.64
C LEU A 126 15.36 -11.80 13.13
N HIS A 127 14.37 -11.27 12.42
CA HIS A 127 14.34 -11.20 10.96
C HIS A 127 14.55 -9.79 10.42
N VAL A 128 14.54 -8.78 11.29
CA VAL A 128 14.82 -7.38 10.95
C VAL A 128 16.32 -7.12 11.14
N PRO A 129 17.03 -6.54 10.16
CA PRO A 129 18.42 -6.10 10.31
C PRO A 129 18.60 -5.11 11.47
N GLU A 130 19.78 -5.10 12.08
CA GLU A 130 20.05 -4.26 13.24
C GLU A 130 19.93 -2.76 12.94
N GLU A 131 20.45 -2.33 11.79
CA GLU A 131 20.32 -0.96 11.28
C GLU A 131 18.84 -0.50 11.30
N TYR A 132 17.94 -1.31 10.78
CA TYR A 132 16.52 -0.95 10.71
C TYR A 132 15.83 -1.01 12.07
N LYS A 133 16.29 -1.87 12.98
CA LYS A 133 15.80 -1.83 14.36
C LYS A 133 16.19 -0.52 15.04
N GLN A 134 17.40 -0.03 14.83
CA GLN A 134 17.88 1.24 15.39
C GLN A 134 17.04 2.41 14.87
N GLU A 135 16.83 2.50 13.56
CA GLU A 135 16.04 3.57 12.93
C GLU A 135 14.58 3.54 13.41
N ILE A 136 13.94 2.35 13.41
CA ILE A 136 12.57 2.17 13.94
C ILE A 136 12.51 2.50 15.44
N TYR A 137 13.53 2.13 16.21
CA TYR A 137 13.59 2.45 17.64
C TYR A 137 13.66 3.95 17.87
N GLY A 138 14.51 4.67 17.14
CA GLY A 138 14.62 6.13 17.20
C GLY A 138 13.28 6.83 16.95
N ILE A 139 12.59 6.44 15.88
CA ILE A 139 11.26 6.97 15.53
C ILE A 139 10.25 6.67 16.65
N SER A 140 10.28 5.45 17.20
CA SER A 140 9.31 5.01 18.21
C SER A 140 9.34 5.79 19.51
N ARG A 141 10.41 6.55 19.78
CA ARG A 141 10.51 7.46 20.93
C ARG A 141 9.49 8.61 20.87
N PHE A 142 8.96 8.90 19.69
CA PHE A 142 7.99 9.96 19.44
C PHE A 142 6.57 9.45 19.22
N ALA A 143 6.35 8.14 19.31
CA ALA A 143 5.04 7.50 19.17
C ALA A 143 4.08 7.85 20.30
N LEU A 144 2.77 7.65 20.06
CA LEU A 144 1.71 7.94 21.02
C LEU A 144 1.67 6.93 22.18
N PRO A 145 1.82 7.37 23.45
CA PRO A 145 1.76 6.47 24.59
C PRO A 145 0.38 5.82 24.81
N LYS A 146 -0.71 6.46 24.33
CA LYS A 146 -2.09 5.95 24.49
C LYS A 146 -2.29 4.52 23.93
N TYR A 147 -1.48 4.13 22.95
CA TYR A 147 -1.59 2.80 22.32
C TYR A 147 -0.66 1.74 22.93
N ASN A 148 0.06 2.06 24.01
CA ASN A 148 0.99 1.11 24.66
C ASN A 148 0.29 -0.11 25.28
N SER A 149 -1.02 -0.01 25.51
CA SER A 149 -1.86 -1.15 25.92
C SER A 149 -1.96 -2.24 24.84
N PHE A 150 -1.83 -1.87 23.55
CA PHE A 150 -1.81 -2.81 22.44
C PHE A 150 -0.43 -3.47 22.29
N ALA A 151 0.62 -2.66 22.25
CA ALA A 151 2.03 -3.06 22.31
C ALA A 151 2.90 -1.83 22.62
N PRO A 152 4.06 -1.97 23.29
CA PRO A 152 5.02 -0.89 23.47
C PRO A 152 5.42 -0.25 22.14
N ALA A 153 5.65 1.07 22.12
CA ALA A 153 5.89 1.86 20.90
C ALA A 153 6.83 1.21 19.88
N TYR A 154 8.04 0.80 20.30
CA TYR A 154 9.01 0.15 19.42
C TYR A 154 8.46 -1.13 18.78
N VAL A 155 7.88 -2.00 19.60
CA VAL A 155 7.30 -3.28 19.17
C VAL A 155 6.11 -3.05 18.25
N ARG A 156 5.28 -2.06 18.58
CA ARG A 156 4.14 -1.65 17.76
C ARG A 156 4.61 -1.16 16.38
N MET A 157 5.64 -0.31 16.32
CA MET A 157 6.18 0.16 15.05
C MET A 157 6.82 -0.95 14.23
N LEU A 158 7.51 -1.93 14.85
CA LEU A 158 7.94 -3.14 14.15
C LEU A 158 6.76 -3.88 13.51
N TYR A 159 5.64 -4.02 14.23
CA TYR A 159 4.44 -4.68 13.69
C TYR A 159 3.81 -3.90 12.54
N LEU A 160 3.84 -2.56 12.59
CA LEU A 160 3.32 -1.71 11.52
C LEU A 160 4.07 -1.88 10.20
N HIS A 161 5.36 -2.21 10.23
CA HIS A 161 6.13 -2.51 9.02
C HIS A 161 5.68 -3.81 8.33
N GLY A 162 5.09 -4.74 9.08
CA GLY A 162 4.42 -5.93 8.56
C GLY A 162 2.91 -5.78 8.38
N ALA A 163 2.32 -4.61 8.62
CA ALA A 163 0.87 -4.43 8.57
C ALA A 163 0.34 -4.55 7.13
N HIS A 164 1.07 -4.02 6.14
CA HIS A 164 0.79 -4.22 4.72
C HIS A 164 0.65 -5.71 4.40
N ASP A 165 1.66 -6.49 4.79
CA ASP A 165 1.76 -7.93 4.57
C ASP A 165 0.63 -8.69 5.29
N ILE A 166 0.34 -8.31 6.54
CA ILE A 166 -0.75 -8.90 7.33
C ILE A 166 -2.11 -8.59 6.71
N GLY A 167 -2.30 -7.37 6.18
CA GLY A 167 -3.50 -6.98 5.45
C GLY A 167 -3.77 -7.87 4.24
N HIS A 168 -2.74 -8.18 3.45
CA HIS A 168 -2.85 -9.08 2.29
C HIS A 168 -3.20 -10.51 2.68
N ALA A 169 -2.58 -11.01 3.75
CA ALA A 169 -2.82 -12.36 4.24
C ALA A 169 -4.24 -12.52 4.82
N LEU A 170 -4.78 -11.46 5.41
CA LEU A 170 -6.10 -11.40 5.99
C LEU A 170 -7.03 -10.62 5.07
N GLN A 171 -7.46 -11.31 4.02
CA GLN A 171 -8.21 -10.89 2.82
C GLN A 171 -9.36 -9.87 2.97
N ASP A 172 -9.70 -9.44 4.18
CA ASP A 172 -10.77 -8.50 4.52
C ASP A 172 -10.29 -7.24 5.30
N LEU A 173 -9.00 -7.10 5.64
CA LEU A 173 -8.52 -5.97 6.43
C LEU A 173 -8.29 -4.70 5.59
N MET A 174 -7.75 -4.84 4.37
CA MET A 174 -7.38 -3.73 3.48
C MET A 174 -7.60 -4.13 2.00
N LEU A 175 -8.24 -3.26 1.22
CA LEU A 175 -8.42 -3.42 -0.23
C LEU A 175 -7.09 -3.13 -0.93
N VAL A 176 -6.59 -4.11 -1.68
CA VAL A 176 -5.28 -4.04 -2.34
C VAL A 176 -5.39 -4.53 -3.77
N GLY A 177 -4.88 -3.73 -4.70
CA GLY A 177 -4.94 -3.99 -6.14
C GLY A 177 -3.87 -3.25 -6.95
N CYS A 178 -2.61 -3.29 -6.52
CA CYS A 178 -1.53 -2.54 -7.16
C CYS A 178 -1.32 -2.92 -8.64
N THR A 179 -1.07 -1.92 -9.48
CA THR A 179 -0.66 -2.14 -10.88
C THR A 179 0.57 -1.31 -11.20
N SER A 180 1.55 -1.92 -11.84
CA SER A 180 2.78 -1.27 -12.29
C SER A 180 3.13 -1.69 -13.72
N PHE A 181 3.89 -0.82 -14.39
CA PHE A 181 4.48 -1.10 -15.68
C PHE A 181 5.87 -0.49 -15.78
N ALA A 182 6.67 -1.04 -16.69
CA ALA A 182 7.92 -0.47 -17.19
C ALA A 182 7.88 -0.50 -18.73
N ALA A 183 8.49 0.50 -19.35
CA ALA A 183 8.63 0.65 -20.80
C ALA A 183 9.97 1.30 -21.10
N TRP A 184 10.62 0.91 -22.19
CA TRP A 184 11.92 1.45 -22.63
C TRP A 184 12.08 1.31 -24.16
N ASP A 185 13.24 1.65 -24.69
CA ASP A 185 13.58 1.55 -26.12
C ASP A 185 12.47 2.14 -27.02
N SER A 186 11.81 1.30 -27.83
CA SER A 186 10.82 1.77 -28.81
C SER A 186 9.50 2.21 -28.18
N LYS A 187 9.30 1.94 -26.88
CA LYS A 187 8.09 2.31 -26.15
C LYS A 187 8.17 3.66 -25.49
N THR A 188 9.32 4.28 -25.33
CA THR A 188 9.49 5.61 -24.73
C THR A 188 9.93 6.64 -25.78
N GLU A 189 9.82 7.93 -25.47
CA GLU A 189 10.16 9.01 -26.43
C GLU A 189 11.66 9.11 -26.72
N ASP A 190 12.50 8.73 -25.76
CA ASP A 190 13.96 8.84 -25.78
C ASP A 190 14.68 7.49 -25.70
N GLY A 191 13.95 6.40 -25.49
CA GLY A 191 14.52 5.07 -25.33
C GLY A 191 14.93 4.73 -23.89
N ASP A 192 14.87 5.70 -22.98
CA ASP A 192 15.18 5.50 -21.57
C ASP A 192 14.06 4.74 -20.87
N LEU A 193 14.39 4.14 -19.73
CA LEU A 193 13.45 3.40 -18.90
C LEU A 193 12.44 4.36 -18.26
N LEU A 194 11.15 4.05 -18.42
CA LEU A 194 10.04 4.73 -17.77
C LEU A 194 9.21 3.70 -17.00
N LEU A 195 9.04 3.89 -15.70
CA LEU A 195 8.20 3.03 -14.88
C LEU A 195 7.04 3.83 -14.29
N GLY A 196 5.89 3.21 -14.14
CA GLY A 196 4.72 3.79 -13.48
C GLY A 196 4.05 2.79 -12.55
N ARG A 197 3.52 3.25 -11.41
CA ARG A 197 2.76 2.40 -10.48
C ARG A 197 1.64 3.15 -9.77
N ASN A 198 0.54 2.44 -9.57
CA ASN A 198 -0.49 2.74 -8.59
C ASN A 198 -0.34 1.84 -7.35
N PHE A 199 -0.11 2.46 -6.18
CA PHE A 199 -0.08 1.79 -4.89
C PHE A 199 -1.46 1.80 -4.24
N ASP A 200 -2.24 0.79 -4.56
CA ASP A 200 -3.60 0.61 -4.06
C ASP A 200 -3.56 0.02 -2.66
N PHE A 201 -3.45 0.91 -1.68
CA PHE A 201 -3.48 0.57 -0.26
C PHE A 201 -4.34 1.56 0.50
N TYR A 202 -5.45 1.08 1.06
CA TYR A 202 -6.42 1.93 1.74
C TYR A 202 -6.76 1.42 3.13
N ALA A 203 -6.45 2.26 4.12
CA ALA A 203 -6.75 2.03 5.53
C ALA A 203 -7.65 3.15 6.11
N GLY A 204 -8.34 3.90 5.25
CA GLY A 204 -9.18 5.05 5.60
C GLY A 204 -8.63 6.37 5.06
N ASP A 205 -9.49 7.39 4.95
CA ASP A 205 -9.14 8.68 4.35
C ASP A 205 -8.04 9.40 5.14
N GLU A 206 -8.12 9.35 6.46
CA GLU A 206 -7.11 9.93 7.35
C GLU A 206 -5.71 9.32 7.14
N PHE A 207 -5.64 8.05 6.70
CA PHE A 207 -4.37 7.37 6.43
C PHE A 207 -3.68 7.96 5.19
N ALA A 208 -4.44 8.29 4.14
CA ALA A 208 -3.90 8.72 2.85
C ALA A 208 -3.59 10.23 2.79
N GLU A 209 -3.89 10.99 3.85
CA GLU A 209 -3.83 12.45 3.83
C GLU A 209 -2.40 12.99 3.90
N GLU A 210 -1.59 12.52 4.87
CA GLU A 210 -0.23 13.02 5.09
C GLU A 210 0.83 12.14 4.43
N LYS A 211 1.20 12.49 3.21
CA LYS A 211 2.23 11.78 2.44
C LYS A 211 3.57 12.51 2.53
N ILE A 212 4.65 11.73 2.50
CA ILE A 212 6.03 12.22 2.65
C ILE A 212 6.87 11.72 1.48
N VAL A 213 7.50 12.63 0.74
CA VAL A 213 8.67 12.33 -0.09
C VAL A 213 9.88 12.45 0.82
N ALA A 214 10.48 11.32 1.17
CA ALA A 214 11.62 11.26 2.07
C ALA A 214 12.91 11.02 1.27
N PHE A 215 13.82 11.99 1.31
CA PHE A 215 15.20 11.91 0.83
C PHE A 215 16.10 11.49 2.00
N VAL A 216 16.80 10.39 1.84
CA VAL A 216 17.60 9.77 2.90
C VAL A 216 19.04 9.66 2.44
N ASN A 217 19.95 10.22 3.24
CA ASN A 217 21.40 10.15 3.05
C ASN A 217 22.01 9.30 4.17
N PRO A 218 21.99 7.96 4.04
CA PRO A 218 22.48 7.07 5.09
C PRO A 218 24.02 7.07 5.13
N GLU A 219 24.60 6.86 6.32
CA GLU A 219 26.06 6.67 6.46
C GLU A 219 26.58 5.46 5.65
N ALA A 220 25.75 4.43 5.47
CA ALA A 220 26.08 3.23 4.70
C ALA A 220 25.01 2.93 3.63
N GLY A 221 25.48 2.57 2.43
CA GLY A 221 24.64 2.34 1.25
C GLY A 221 24.53 3.58 0.37
N HIS A 222 23.54 3.57 -0.51
CA HIS A 222 23.24 4.64 -1.46
C HIS A 222 22.24 5.63 -0.87
N LYS A 223 22.35 6.89 -1.28
CA LYS A 223 21.29 7.88 -1.08
C LYS A 223 20.06 7.48 -1.87
N PHE A 224 18.88 7.69 -1.30
CA PHE A 224 17.63 7.32 -1.97
C PHE A 224 16.45 8.21 -1.58
N MET A 225 15.41 8.19 -2.41
CA MET A 225 14.10 8.71 -2.05
C MET A 225 13.06 7.60 -1.94
N MET A 226 12.14 7.72 -0.98
CA MET A 226 10.93 6.89 -0.89
C MET A 226 9.66 7.74 -0.70
N TYR A 227 8.55 7.31 -1.32
CA TYR A 227 7.25 7.94 -1.10
C TYR A 227 6.50 7.16 -0.03
N THR A 228 6.34 7.78 1.14
CA THR A 228 6.03 7.13 2.41
C THR A 228 5.06 7.97 3.24
N TRP A 229 4.89 7.61 4.50
CA TRP A 229 4.08 8.28 5.51
C TRP A 229 4.78 8.25 6.88
N GLY A 230 4.22 8.95 7.86
CA GLY A 230 4.82 9.09 9.19
C GLY A 230 5.11 7.75 9.87
N GLY A 231 6.38 7.51 10.19
CA GLY A 231 6.83 6.33 10.96
C GLY A 231 7.14 5.07 10.15
N MET A 232 7.03 5.11 8.83
CA MET A 232 7.37 3.98 7.94
C MET A 232 8.74 4.20 7.28
N ILE A 233 9.70 3.33 7.58
CA ILE A 233 11.04 3.32 6.96
C ILE A 233 11.16 2.30 5.83
N GLY A 234 10.24 1.33 5.80
CA GLY A 234 10.16 0.34 4.74
C GLY A 234 9.71 1.00 3.43
N VAL A 235 10.24 0.51 2.32
CA VAL A 235 9.98 1.05 0.99
C VAL A 235 8.81 0.29 0.38
N VAL A 236 7.84 1.05 -0.13
CA VAL A 236 6.81 0.55 -1.05
C VAL A 236 7.00 1.08 -2.46
N SER A 237 7.62 2.26 -2.59
CA SER A 237 8.00 2.92 -3.84
C SER A 237 9.24 3.79 -3.59
N GLY A 238 10.29 3.67 -4.40
CA GLY A 238 11.45 4.54 -4.28
C GLY A 238 12.48 4.38 -5.40
N MET A 239 13.45 5.30 -5.40
CA MET A 239 14.58 5.31 -6.33
C MET A 239 15.86 5.75 -5.60
N ASN A 240 17.00 5.13 -5.91
CA ASN A 240 18.30 5.51 -5.35
C ASN A 240 19.15 6.35 -6.34
N GLU A 241 20.26 6.91 -5.86
CA GLU A 241 21.18 7.73 -6.65
C GLU A 241 21.88 6.97 -7.79
N LYS A 242 21.80 5.64 -7.80
CA LYS A 242 22.28 4.80 -8.92
C LYS A 242 21.26 4.64 -10.04
N GLY A 243 20.04 5.16 -9.86
CA GLY A 243 18.94 4.94 -10.80
C GLY A 243 18.36 3.53 -10.68
N LEU A 244 18.48 2.88 -9.52
CA LEU A 244 17.72 1.67 -9.21
C LEU A 244 16.37 2.08 -8.61
N THR A 245 15.28 1.57 -9.16
CA THR A 245 13.92 1.78 -8.65
C THR A 245 13.37 0.51 -8.02
N VAL A 246 12.52 0.67 -7.00
CA VAL A 246 11.86 -0.43 -6.32
C VAL A 246 10.38 -0.11 -6.15
N THR A 247 9.53 -1.05 -6.56
CA THR A 247 8.11 -1.06 -6.18
C THR A 247 7.63 -2.46 -5.85
N ILE A 248 6.54 -2.60 -5.11
CA ILE A 248 6.02 -3.89 -4.65
C ILE A 248 4.57 -4.14 -5.07
N ASN A 249 4.23 -5.36 -5.47
CA ASN A 249 2.87 -5.74 -5.78
C ASN A 249 2.48 -7.05 -5.09
N ALA A 250 1.40 -7.00 -4.31
CA ALA A 250 1.02 -8.11 -3.45
C ALA A 250 0.64 -9.34 -4.26
N GLY A 251 1.17 -10.51 -3.87
CA GLY A 251 0.80 -11.81 -4.41
C GLY A 251 -0.12 -12.58 -3.45
N LYS A 252 -0.90 -13.51 -3.98
CA LYS A 252 -1.78 -14.34 -3.14
C LYS A 252 -0.96 -15.27 -2.24
N SER A 253 -1.07 -15.04 -0.93
CA SER A 253 -0.29 -15.75 0.09
C SER A 253 -1.10 -16.81 0.83
N LYS A 254 -0.43 -17.83 1.38
CA LYS A 254 -0.99 -18.61 2.50
C LYS A 254 -1.03 -17.72 3.74
N ILE A 255 -2.03 -17.90 4.60
CA ILE A 255 -2.02 -17.27 5.93
C ILE A 255 -0.79 -17.79 6.71
N PRO A 256 0.15 -16.91 7.08
CA PRO A 256 1.36 -17.30 7.79
C PRO A 256 1.07 -17.60 9.27
N LEU A 257 1.86 -18.49 9.87
CA LEU A 257 1.77 -18.82 11.31
C LEU A 257 2.72 -17.98 12.17
N ILE A 258 3.70 -17.33 11.53
CA ILE A 258 4.71 -16.50 12.20
C ILE A 258 5.20 -15.42 11.23
N ALA A 259 5.39 -14.21 11.73
CA ALA A 259 6.03 -13.15 10.97
C ALA A 259 7.52 -13.44 10.80
N LYS A 260 8.05 -13.11 9.62
CA LYS A 260 9.47 -13.08 9.29
C LYS A 260 9.86 -11.68 8.81
N THR A 261 10.76 -11.53 7.84
CA THR A 261 11.15 -10.21 7.33
C THR A 261 9.97 -9.56 6.57
N PRO A 262 9.48 -8.37 6.98
CA PRO A 262 8.48 -7.63 6.22
C PRO A 262 8.98 -7.25 4.83
N ILE A 263 8.12 -7.35 3.82
CA ILE A 263 8.57 -7.17 2.42
C ILE A 263 9.04 -5.73 2.15
N SER A 264 8.43 -4.77 2.83
CA SER A 264 8.82 -3.35 2.75
C SER A 264 10.25 -3.12 3.26
N LEU A 265 10.73 -3.93 4.20
CA LEU A 265 12.11 -3.88 4.67
C LEU A 265 13.09 -4.59 3.74
N VAL A 266 12.65 -5.63 3.02
CA VAL A 266 13.42 -6.23 1.91
C VAL A 266 13.58 -5.21 0.78
N ALA A 267 12.49 -4.56 0.38
CA ALA A 267 12.49 -3.49 -0.61
C ALA A 267 13.37 -2.30 -0.19
N ARG A 268 13.36 -1.93 1.10
CA ARG A 268 14.27 -0.90 1.65
C ARG A 268 15.73 -1.31 1.52
N GLU A 269 16.06 -2.56 1.83
CA GLU A 269 17.42 -3.05 1.71
C GLU A 269 17.91 -3.08 0.27
N ILE A 270 17.08 -3.53 -0.67
CA ILE A 270 17.39 -3.47 -2.10
C ILE A 270 17.64 -2.02 -2.51
N LEU A 271 16.71 -1.11 -2.19
CA LEU A 271 16.83 0.28 -2.61
C LEU A 271 18.09 0.96 -2.04
N GLN A 272 18.43 0.65 -0.78
CA GLN A 272 19.59 1.26 -0.12
C GLN A 272 20.92 0.64 -0.55
N TYR A 273 20.98 -0.63 -0.93
CA TYR A 273 22.26 -1.34 -1.10
C TYR A 273 22.52 -1.95 -2.47
N ALA A 274 21.55 -1.96 -3.40
CA ALA A 274 21.77 -2.45 -4.76
C ALA A 274 21.96 -1.31 -5.77
N GLU A 275 22.86 -1.51 -6.73
CA GLU A 275 23.04 -0.63 -7.88
C GLU A 275 22.51 -1.21 -9.21
N ASN A 276 22.22 -2.52 -9.23
CA ASN A 276 21.77 -3.26 -10.41
C ASN A 276 20.83 -4.43 -10.05
N THR A 277 20.30 -5.12 -11.05
CA THR A 277 19.36 -6.22 -10.85
C THR A 277 19.96 -7.45 -10.16
N GLU A 278 21.23 -7.78 -10.40
CA GLU A 278 21.90 -8.93 -9.78
C GLU A 278 22.01 -8.74 -8.25
N GLU A 279 22.43 -7.56 -7.81
CA GLU A 279 22.51 -7.22 -6.39
C GLU A 279 21.13 -7.21 -5.72
N ALA A 280 20.12 -6.68 -6.42
CA ALA A 280 18.73 -6.70 -5.94
C ALA A 280 18.23 -8.13 -5.72
N ILE A 281 18.50 -9.04 -6.67
CA ILE A 281 18.17 -10.47 -6.56
C ILE A 281 18.91 -11.09 -5.37
N ALA A 282 20.22 -10.83 -5.24
CA ALA A 282 21.03 -11.40 -4.17
C ALA A 282 20.59 -10.92 -2.78
N ILE A 283 20.15 -9.68 -2.63
CA ILE A 283 19.58 -9.16 -1.38
C ILE A 283 18.25 -9.86 -1.07
N ALA A 284 17.34 -9.95 -2.05
CA ALA A 284 16.04 -10.58 -1.87
C ALA A 284 16.17 -12.06 -1.44
N GLN A 285 17.10 -12.81 -2.05
CA GLN A 285 17.34 -14.23 -1.75
C GLN A 285 17.83 -14.49 -0.32
N LYS A 286 18.50 -13.52 0.32
CA LYS A 286 19.02 -13.65 1.70
C LYS A 286 17.91 -13.59 2.75
N ARG A 287 16.70 -13.14 2.38
CA ARG A 287 15.63 -12.84 3.33
C ARG A 287 14.53 -13.89 3.30
N GLU A 288 14.18 -14.37 4.49
CA GLU A 288 12.99 -15.20 4.65
C GLU A 288 11.76 -14.29 4.84
N VAL A 289 10.83 -14.35 3.89
CA VAL A 289 9.56 -13.62 3.97
C VAL A 289 8.42 -14.51 4.50
N PHE A 290 7.29 -13.89 4.86
CA PHE A 290 6.10 -14.59 5.37
C PHE A 290 4.84 -14.33 4.53
N VAL A 291 4.97 -13.55 3.47
CA VAL A 291 3.95 -13.29 2.46
C VAL A 291 4.57 -13.40 1.07
N SER A 292 3.69 -13.43 0.08
CA SER A 292 3.99 -13.46 -1.34
C SER A 292 3.94 -12.04 -1.91
N GLU A 293 4.98 -11.62 -2.62
CA GLU A 293 5.07 -10.31 -3.25
C GLU A 293 5.91 -10.37 -4.53
N SER A 294 5.54 -9.57 -5.52
CA SER A 294 6.39 -9.23 -6.67
C SER A 294 7.08 -7.90 -6.41
N ILE A 295 8.40 -7.88 -6.44
CA ILE A 295 9.21 -6.66 -6.33
C ILE A 295 9.66 -6.30 -7.74
N MET A 296 9.13 -5.21 -8.30
CA MET A 296 9.58 -4.69 -9.59
C MET A 296 10.82 -3.83 -9.39
N ILE A 297 11.89 -4.19 -10.09
CA ILE A 297 13.16 -3.48 -10.10
C ILE A 297 13.37 -2.88 -11.49
N GLY A 298 13.54 -1.56 -11.56
CA GLY A 298 14.06 -0.89 -12.76
C GLY A 298 15.51 -0.49 -12.54
N SER A 299 16.38 -0.71 -13.53
CA SER A 299 17.81 -0.46 -13.45
C SER A 299 18.27 0.45 -14.57
N ALA A 300 18.66 1.68 -14.24
CA ALA A 300 19.19 2.66 -15.19
C ALA A 300 20.46 2.18 -15.89
N SER A 301 21.34 1.48 -15.17
CA SER A 301 22.62 1.00 -15.73
C SER A 301 22.43 -0.12 -16.76
N GLU A 302 21.30 -0.83 -16.71
CA GLU A 302 20.98 -1.95 -17.58
C GLU A 302 19.86 -1.63 -18.59
N ASN A 303 19.26 -0.42 -18.51
CA ASN A 303 18.06 0.01 -19.25
C ASN A 303 16.98 -1.09 -19.31
N LYS A 304 16.67 -1.71 -18.16
CA LYS A 304 15.69 -2.80 -18.09
C LYS A 304 14.94 -2.84 -16.77
N ALA A 305 13.83 -3.57 -16.77
CA ALA A 305 13.09 -3.91 -15.56
C ALA A 305 12.90 -5.43 -15.42
N ILE A 306 12.87 -5.90 -14.17
CA ILE A 306 12.60 -7.30 -13.80
C ILE A 306 11.55 -7.38 -12.69
N LEU A 307 10.95 -8.56 -12.50
CA LEU A 307 10.21 -8.89 -11.28
C LEU A 307 10.97 -9.93 -10.47
N ILE A 308 11.21 -9.62 -9.20
CA ILE A 308 11.63 -10.58 -8.19
C ILE A 308 10.36 -11.05 -7.48
N GLU A 309 9.96 -12.30 -7.71
CA GLU A 309 8.75 -12.89 -7.16
C GLU A 309 9.11 -13.78 -5.98
N VAL A 310 8.71 -13.39 -4.78
CA VAL A 310 9.07 -14.08 -3.55
C VAL A 310 7.81 -14.56 -2.84
N SER A 311 7.89 -15.75 -2.26
CA SER A 311 6.91 -16.31 -1.34
C SER A 311 7.64 -17.03 -0.19
N PRO A 312 6.95 -17.48 0.86
CA PRO A 312 7.61 -18.14 1.99
C PRO A 312 8.45 -19.39 1.62
N ASP A 313 8.05 -20.10 0.57
CA ASP A 313 8.63 -21.41 0.19
C ASP A 313 9.25 -21.41 -1.22
N ASN A 314 9.05 -20.36 -2.03
CA ASN A 314 9.52 -20.28 -3.42
C ASN A 314 10.06 -18.88 -3.74
N PHE A 315 10.99 -18.83 -4.70
CA PHE A 315 11.62 -17.62 -5.22
C PHE A 315 11.78 -17.74 -6.73
N GLY A 316 11.35 -16.72 -7.47
CA GLY A 316 11.46 -16.65 -8.92
C GLY A 316 11.90 -15.27 -9.39
N VAL A 317 12.51 -15.21 -10.55
CA VAL A 317 12.81 -13.96 -11.26
C VAL A 317 12.13 -14.03 -12.63
N PHE A 318 11.42 -12.98 -12.99
CA PHE A 318 10.80 -12.84 -14.30
C PHE A 318 11.42 -11.66 -15.03
N GLU A 319 11.98 -11.95 -16.20
CA GLU A 319 12.43 -10.97 -17.19
C GLU A 319 11.61 -11.19 -18.46
N VAL A 320 11.20 -10.11 -19.12
CA VAL A 320 10.42 -10.23 -20.35
C VAL A 320 11.32 -10.64 -21.52
N PRO A 321 11.01 -11.73 -22.25
CA PRO A 321 11.84 -12.16 -23.37
C PRO A 321 11.55 -11.31 -24.61
N ASN A 322 12.57 -10.62 -25.14
CA ASN A 322 12.50 -9.84 -26.38
C ASN A 322 11.34 -8.82 -26.41
N SER A 323 11.09 -8.15 -25.30
CA SER A 323 10.04 -7.12 -25.16
C SER A 323 10.64 -5.88 -24.53
N ASP A 324 10.11 -4.72 -24.89
CA ASP A 324 10.49 -3.39 -24.42
C ASP A 324 9.49 -2.83 -23.38
N GLN A 325 8.77 -3.74 -22.73
CA GLN A 325 7.77 -3.43 -21.71
C GLN A 325 7.60 -4.59 -20.74
N LEU A 326 7.35 -4.28 -19.47
CA LEU A 326 7.01 -5.23 -18.41
C LEU A 326 5.77 -4.73 -17.67
N ILE A 327 4.80 -5.61 -17.41
CA ILE A 327 3.59 -5.30 -16.64
C ILE A 327 3.57 -6.15 -15.38
N CYS A 328 3.14 -5.59 -14.26
CA CYS A 328 2.90 -6.35 -13.03
C CYS A 328 1.59 -5.90 -12.39
N SER A 329 0.67 -6.85 -12.20
CA SER A 329 -0.53 -6.66 -11.38
C SER A 329 -0.34 -7.37 -10.03
N ASN A 330 -1.17 -8.35 -9.65
CA ASN A 330 -1.12 -9.03 -8.35
C ASN A 330 -1.09 -10.56 -8.50
N HIS A 331 -0.44 -11.04 -9.56
CA HIS A 331 -0.13 -12.44 -9.79
C HIS A 331 1.31 -12.60 -10.27
N PHE A 332 1.84 -13.80 -10.10
CA PHE A 332 3.20 -14.18 -10.47
C PHE A 332 3.28 -14.70 -11.90
N GLN A 333 4.41 -14.41 -12.56
CA GLN A 333 4.69 -14.63 -13.98
C GLN A 333 5.90 -15.53 -14.22
N SER A 334 6.81 -15.67 -13.26
CA SER A 334 7.98 -16.53 -13.40
C SER A 334 7.60 -18.01 -13.48
N GLU A 335 8.44 -18.81 -14.16
CA GLU A 335 8.19 -20.25 -14.35
C GLU A 335 8.04 -21.01 -13.01
N VAL A 336 8.66 -20.50 -11.93
CA VAL A 336 8.57 -21.07 -10.57
C VAL A 336 7.13 -21.09 -10.03
N PHE A 337 6.30 -20.12 -10.43
CA PHE A 337 4.91 -19.99 -9.95
C PHE A 337 3.85 -20.41 -10.97
N LYS A 338 4.25 -20.99 -12.11
CA LYS A 338 3.34 -21.42 -13.17
C LYS A 338 2.34 -22.49 -12.73
N ASP A 339 2.81 -23.44 -11.93
CA ASP A 339 1.99 -24.52 -11.36
C ASP A 339 1.53 -24.22 -9.91
N ASP A 340 1.75 -22.99 -9.40
CA ASP A 340 1.26 -22.61 -8.08
C ASP A 340 -0.25 -22.42 -8.10
N ARG A 341 -0.97 -23.31 -7.40
CA ARG A 341 -2.44 -23.30 -7.33
C ARG A 341 -3.01 -21.95 -6.85
N ARG A 342 -2.38 -21.27 -5.89
CA ARG A 342 -2.91 -19.99 -5.37
C ARG A 342 -2.75 -18.89 -6.39
N ASN A 343 -1.65 -18.91 -7.15
CA ASN A 343 -1.43 -18.00 -8.25
C ASN A 343 -2.49 -18.20 -9.35
N SER A 344 -2.71 -19.45 -9.79
CA SER A 344 -3.75 -19.77 -10.78
C SER A 344 -5.16 -19.39 -10.31
N GLU A 345 -5.49 -19.65 -9.04
CA GLU A 345 -6.75 -19.22 -8.41
C GLU A 345 -6.86 -17.69 -8.38
N SER A 346 -5.80 -16.97 -8.02
CA SER A 346 -5.78 -15.50 -8.02
C SER A 346 -6.04 -14.93 -9.42
N ILE A 347 -5.41 -15.50 -10.46
CA ILE A 347 -5.60 -15.09 -11.86
C ILE A 347 -7.06 -15.26 -12.28
N LEU A 348 -7.70 -16.38 -11.91
CA LEU A 348 -9.07 -16.69 -12.30
C LEU A 348 -10.12 -15.94 -11.47
N GLU A 349 -9.93 -15.89 -10.16
CA GLU A 349 -10.96 -15.49 -9.21
C GLU A 349 -10.91 -14.02 -8.84
N SER A 350 -9.85 -13.29 -9.20
CA SER A 350 -9.67 -11.87 -8.87
C SER A 350 -9.63 -10.97 -10.10
N HIS A 351 -9.48 -9.66 -9.86
CA HIS A 351 -9.40 -8.64 -10.90
C HIS A 351 -7.96 -8.45 -11.43
N THR A 352 -6.99 -9.25 -10.96
CA THR A 352 -5.57 -9.12 -11.34
C THR A 352 -5.31 -9.32 -12.83
N GLN A 353 -5.94 -10.32 -13.46
CA GLN A 353 -5.77 -10.57 -14.89
C GLN A 353 -6.41 -9.45 -15.71
N TYR A 354 -7.60 -9.02 -15.30
CA TYR A 354 -8.31 -7.92 -15.95
C TYR A 354 -7.47 -6.63 -15.98
N ARG A 355 -6.87 -6.25 -14.85
CA ARG A 355 -5.96 -5.08 -14.78
C ARG A 355 -4.70 -5.25 -15.62
N TYR A 356 -4.15 -6.47 -15.67
CA TYR A 356 -3.02 -6.78 -16.54
C TYR A 356 -3.36 -6.56 -18.02
N ASP A 357 -4.49 -7.11 -18.46
CA ASP A 357 -4.97 -6.99 -19.83
C ASP A 357 -5.30 -5.53 -20.18
N ARG A 358 -5.91 -4.77 -19.25
CA ARG A 358 -6.17 -3.34 -19.44
C ARG A 358 -4.89 -2.53 -19.55
N MET A 359 -3.89 -2.80 -18.71
CA MET A 359 -2.58 -2.15 -18.83
C MET A 359 -1.94 -2.47 -20.19
N LYS A 360 -2.07 -3.71 -20.67
CA LYS A 360 -1.58 -4.11 -22.00
C LYS A 360 -2.26 -3.33 -23.12
N GLU A 361 -3.58 -3.12 -23.08
CA GLU A 361 -4.30 -2.27 -24.05
C GLU A 361 -3.79 -0.82 -24.04
N LEU A 362 -3.60 -0.26 -22.84
CA LEU A 362 -3.15 1.12 -22.66
C LEU A 362 -1.71 1.30 -23.19
N LEU A 363 -0.81 0.36 -22.92
CA LEU A 363 0.57 0.41 -23.44
C LEU A 363 0.65 0.13 -24.94
N ALA A 364 -0.27 -0.64 -25.50
CA ALA A 364 -0.32 -0.90 -26.94
C ALA A 364 -0.83 0.32 -27.75
N THR A 365 -1.65 1.16 -27.14
CA THR A 365 -2.22 2.36 -27.79
C THR A 365 -1.39 3.63 -27.58
N ASN A 366 -0.50 3.64 -26.60
CA ASN A 366 0.42 4.74 -26.32
C ASN A 366 1.82 4.44 -26.85
N ASN A 367 2.09 4.79 -28.11
CA ASN A 367 3.46 4.79 -28.63
C ASN A 367 4.25 5.98 -28.05
N SER A 368 5.54 5.77 -27.80
CA SER A 368 6.46 6.79 -27.29
C SER A 368 5.95 7.41 -25.99
N LEU A 369 6.00 6.65 -24.90
CA LEU A 369 5.63 7.06 -23.56
C LEU A 369 6.56 8.13 -23.01
N ASN A 370 5.98 9.02 -22.22
CA ASN A 370 6.64 10.04 -21.42
C ASN A 370 5.90 10.19 -20.07
N PRO A 371 6.40 10.99 -19.11
CA PRO A 371 5.77 11.13 -17.81
C PRO A 371 4.28 11.54 -17.86
N GLU A 372 3.88 12.43 -18.77
CA GLU A 372 2.49 12.86 -18.93
C GLU A 372 1.57 11.72 -19.37
N LYS A 373 2.00 10.94 -20.38
CA LYS A 373 1.27 9.75 -20.86
C LYS A 373 1.22 8.67 -19.78
N ALA A 374 2.31 8.45 -19.05
CA ALA A 374 2.33 7.55 -17.90
C ALA A 374 1.33 7.97 -16.83
N ALA A 375 1.25 9.26 -16.48
CA ALA A 375 0.25 9.77 -15.55
C ALA A 375 -1.18 9.54 -16.06
N ALA A 376 -1.43 9.72 -17.36
CA ALA A 376 -2.74 9.43 -17.95
C ALA A 376 -3.12 7.95 -17.85
N ILE A 377 -2.18 7.02 -18.09
CA ILE A 377 -2.37 5.58 -17.89
C ILE A 377 -2.71 5.27 -16.42
N LEU A 378 -1.93 5.82 -15.48
CA LEU A 378 -2.16 5.64 -14.04
C LEU A 378 -3.47 6.26 -13.56
N ARG A 379 -4.07 7.19 -14.33
CA ARG A 379 -5.38 7.81 -14.05
C ARG A 379 -6.54 7.11 -14.73
N ASN A 380 -6.32 6.06 -15.53
CA ASN A 380 -7.39 5.41 -16.29
C ASN A 380 -8.40 4.70 -15.37
N LYS A 381 -9.67 5.10 -15.48
CA LYS A 381 -10.80 4.61 -14.67
C LYS A 381 -11.67 3.59 -15.42
N GLU A 382 -11.35 3.33 -16.67
CA GLU A 382 -12.15 2.50 -17.59
C GLU A 382 -11.70 1.05 -17.56
N GLY A 383 -12.60 0.16 -18.01
CA GLY A 383 -12.33 -1.25 -18.20
C GLY A 383 -11.71 -1.57 -19.55
N LEU A 384 -11.57 -2.87 -19.82
CA LEU A 384 -11.16 -3.39 -21.13
C LEU A 384 -12.03 -2.77 -22.23
N GLU A 385 -11.41 -2.44 -23.35
CA GLU A 385 -12.07 -1.82 -24.51
C GLU A 385 -12.82 -0.51 -24.19
N GLY A 386 -12.48 0.16 -23.08
CA GLY A 386 -13.12 1.41 -22.66
C GLY A 386 -14.49 1.23 -22.00
N VAL A 387 -14.81 0.03 -21.51
CA VAL A 387 -16.06 -0.23 -20.78
C VAL A 387 -16.18 0.68 -19.54
N ASP A 388 -17.34 1.31 -19.36
CA ASP A 388 -17.66 2.03 -18.13
C ASP A 388 -17.96 1.04 -17.00
N LEU A 389 -17.03 0.98 -16.04
CA LEU A 389 -17.07 0.08 -14.89
C LEU A 389 -17.94 0.61 -13.73
N GLY A 390 -18.30 1.89 -13.77
CA GLY A 390 -18.63 2.67 -12.58
C GLY A 390 -17.41 2.97 -11.70
N PHE A 391 -17.43 4.11 -11.01
CA PHE A 391 -16.30 4.56 -10.20
C PHE A 391 -16.12 3.72 -8.93
N GLY A 392 -14.87 3.43 -8.56
CA GLY A 392 -14.57 2.54 -7.42
C GLY A 392 -14.45 1.06 -7.77
N ASN A 393 -14.62 0.69 -9.04
CA ASN A 393 -14.50 -0.69 -9.49
C ASN A 393 -13.03 -1.15 -9.50
N GLU A 394 -12.76 -2.25 -8.78
CA GLU A 394 -11.42 -2.83 -8.61
C GLU A 394 -10.75 -3.28 -9.92
N LYS A 395 -11.53 -3.42 -11.00
CA LYS A 395 -11.02 -3.72 -12.35
C LYS A 395 -10.31 -2.55 -13.03
N ALA A 396 -10.54 -1.31 -12.59
CA ALA A 396 -9.88 -0.13 -13.14
C ALA A 396 -8.39 -0.06 -12.74
N ILE A 397 -7.55 0.56 -13.58
CA ILE A 397 -6.16 0.88 -13.19
C ILE A 397 -6.15 1.90 -12.05
N ASN A 398 -7.04 2.90 -12.13
CA ASN A 398 -7.35 3.83 -11.06
C ASN A 398 -8.76 3.56 -10.53
N GLN A 399 -8.85 2.76 -9.47
CA GLN A 399 -10.11 2.51 -8.77
C GLN A 399 -10.49 3.63 -7.76
N LEU A 400 -9.80 4.78 -7.77
CA LEU A 400 -10.05 5.93 -6.88
C LEU A 400 -9.89 5.61 -5.40
N LEU A 401 -8.91 4.75 -5.08
CA LEU A 401 -8.68 4.30 -3.71
C LEU A 401 -7.19 4.28 -3.34
N ALA A 402 -6.31 4.53 -4.30
CA ALA A 402 -4.89 4.35 -4.06
C ALA A 402 -4.34 5.38 -3.09
N HIS A 403 -3.33 4.94 -2.33
CA HIS A 403 -2.54 5.86 -1.55
C HIS A 403 -1.78 6.80 -2.47
N HIS A 404 -1.15 6.29 -3.54
CA HIS A 404 -0.41 7.13 -4.47
C HIS A 404 -0.18 6.51 -5.84
N GLY A 405 0.06 7.36 -6.83
CA GLY A 405 0.72 7.06 -8.08
C GLY A 405 2.16 7.55 -8.08
N ILE A 406 3.06 6.84 -8.74
CA ILE A 406 4.46 7.23 -8.90
C ILE A 406 4.97 6.87 -10.29
N ILE A 407 5.82 7.72 -10.86
CA ILE A 407 6.46 7.52 -12.16
C ILE A 407 7.97 7.76 -11.98
N PHE A 408 8.80 6.90 -12.55
CA PHE A 408 10.25 7.02 -12.50
C PHE A 408 10.83 7.15 -13.89
N LYS A 409 11.85 8.00 -14.03
CA LYS A 409 12.78 8.05 -15.16
C LYS A 409 14.20 7.87 -14.62
N PRO A 410 14.66 6.62 -14.47
CA PRO A 410 15.81 6.30 -13.63
C PRO A 410 17.16 6.82 -14.15
N GLU A 411 17.36 6.85 -15.47
CA GLU A 411 18.56 7.34 -16.13
C GLU A 411 18.79 8.84 -15.87
N GLU A 412 17.71 9.61 -15.77
CA GLU A 412 17.74 11.02 -15.38
C GLU A 412 17.64 11.23 -13.86
N ARG A 413 17.46 10.15 -13.08
CA ARG A 413 17.17 10.20 -11.64
C ARG A 413 16.00 11.14 -11.32
N LYS A 414 14.96 11.11 -12.16
CA LYS A 414 13.72 11.87 -11.96
C LYS A 414 12.56 10.99 -11.55
N VAL A 415 11.67 11.58 -10.77
CA VAL A 415 10.49 10.92 -10.23
C VAL A 415 9.32 11.88 -10.12
N TRP A 416 8.12 11.39 -10.40
CA TRP A 416 6.87 12.12 -10.22
C TRP A 416 5.97 11.38 -9.24
N VAL A 417 5.46 12.06 -8.23
CA VAL A 417 4.57 11.47 -7.22
C VAL A 417 3.21 12.18 -7.19
N SER A 418 2.13 11.41 -7.10
CA SER A 418 0.79 12.01 -7.07
C SER A 418 0.47 12.69 -5.73
N ALA A 419 0.01 13.93 -5.81
CA ALA A 419 -0.65 14.64 -4.73
C ALA A 419 -2.10 14.15 -4.55
N ASN A 420 -2.75 14.59 -3.47
CA ASN A 420 -4.16 14.27 -3.23
C ASN A 420 -5.09 14.99 -4.22
N PRO A 421 -6.28 14.41 -4.52
CA PRO A 421 -6.76 13.10 -4.10
C PRO A 421 -6.23 11.96 -5.00
N TYR A 422 -5.95 10.79 -4.39
CA TYR A 422 -5.55 9.55 -5.08
C TYR A 422 -4.37 9.76 -6.06
N GLN A 423 -4.57 9.45 -7.34
CA GLN A 423 -3.68 9.76 -8.47
C GLN A 423 -4.19 10.88 -9.36
N LEU A 424 -5.30 11.51 -8.97
CA LEU A 424 -5.92 12.57 -9.74
C LEU A 424 -5.33 13.95 -9.40
N GLY A 425 -4.72 14.10 -8.23
CA GLY A 425 -3.92 15.28 -7.91
C GLY A 425 -2.73 15.48 -8.87
N ALA A 426 -2.07 16.63 -8.76
CA ALA A 426 -0.87 16.91 -9.54
C ALA A 426 0.23 15.86 -9.27
N PHE A 427 0.97 15.49 -10.31
CA PHE A 427 2.15 14.62 -10.18
C PHE A 427 3.38 15.52 -10.04
N LEU A 428 3.90 15.59 -8.82
CA LEU A 428 4.98 16.50 -8.43
C LEU A 428 6.32 15.93 -8.86
N ALA A 429 7.07 16.70 -9.64
CA ALA A 429 8.37 16.27 -10.16
C ALA A 429 9.49 16.54 -9.16
N TYR A 430 10.40 15.59 -9.03
CA TYR A 430 11.65 15.70 -8.28
C TYR A 430 12.79 15.12 -9.10
N ASP A 431 13.95 15.75 -8.96
CA ASP A 431 15.23 15.29 -9.50
C ASP A 431 16.12 15.03 -8.27
N LEU A 432 16.59 13.79 -8.13
CA LEU A 432 17.31 13.37 -6.93
C LEU A 432 18.67 14.06 -6.82
N ASP A 433 19.40 14.21 -7.93
CA ASP A 433 20.72 14.85 -7.94
C ASP A 433 20.60 16.30 -7.46
N ASN A 434 19.64 17.03 -8.04
CA ASN A 434 19.33 18.39 -7.65
C ASN A 434 18.85 18.49 -6.19
N ALA A 435 17.97 17.60 -5.76
CA ALA A 435 17.44 17.61 -4.39
C ALA A 435 18.54 17.38 -3.35
N PHE A 436 19.39 16.36 -3.53
CA PHE A 436 20.49 16.08 -2.62
C PHE A 436 21.53 17.21 -2.61
N GLU A 437 21.89 17.77 -3.77
CA GLU A 437 22.79 18.93 -3.83
C GLU A 437 22.24 20.13 -3.04
N ILE A 438 20.94 20.36 -3.12
CA ILE A 438 20.28 21.45 -2.38
C ILE A 438 20.27 21.19 -0.87
N PHE A 439 19.98 19.96 -0.43
CA PHE A 439 19.94 19.62 1.00
C PHE A 439 21.32 19.65 1.64
N GLU A 440 22.36 19.14 0.96
CA GLU A 440 23.73 19.10 1.46
C GLU A 440 24.36 20.49 1.63
N LYS A 441 23.86 21.50 0.90
CA LYS A 441 24.24 22.90 1.12
C LYS A 441 23.71 23.47 2.44
N GLY A 442 22.75 22.80 3.09
CA GLY A 442 22.27 23.10 4.45
C GLY A 442 21.46 24.39 4.64
N SER A 443 21.28 25.21 3.59
CA SER A 443 20.66 26.54 3.70
C SER A 443 19.28 26.65 3.03
N ASN A 444 18.79 25.59 2.38
CA ASN A 444 17.55 25.67 1.63
C ASN A 444 16.32 25.35 2.50
N LEU A 445 15.56 26.40 2.81
CA LEU A 445 14.28 26.32 3.52
C LEU A 445 13.06 26.36 2.57
N LYS A 446 13.25 25.95 1.31
CA LYS A 446 12.22 25.93 0.27
C LYS A 446 12.05 24.51 -0.26
N SER A 447 10.91 24.28 -0.89
CA SER A 447 10.63 23.01 -1.55
C SER A 447 11.66 22.72 -2.65
N VAL A 448 12.06 21.45 -2.79
CA VAL A 448 12.94 20.93 -3.85
C VAL A 448 12.16 20.39 -5.06
N MET A 449 10.83 20.50 -5.02
CA MET A 449 9.95 20.10 -6.13
C MET A 449 10.20 20.98 -7.38
N ASN A 450 10.34 20.31 -8.53
CA ASN A 450 10.49 20.94 -9.83
C ASN A 450 9.11 21.34 -10.37
N ALA A 451 8.79 22.63 -10.23
CA ALA A 451 7.49 23.16 -10.64
C ALA A 451 7.27 23.16 -12.17
N SER A 452 8.34 23.22 -12.97
CA SER A 452 8.23 23.23 -14.44
C SER A 452 7.91 21.86 -15.03
N GLU A 453 8.33 20.78 -14.37
CA GLU A 453 8.07 19.40 -14.81
C GLU A 453 6.87 18.76 -14.08
N THR A 454 6.21 19.50 -13.18
CA THR A 454 5.03 19.01 -12.47
C THR A 454 3.83 18.88 -13.42
N ILE A 455 3.27 17.67 -13.48
CA ILE A 455 2.11 17.37 -14.32
C ILE A 455 0.85 17.83 -13.56
N PRO A 456 -0.05 18.62 -14.17
CA PRO A 456 -1.22 19.17 -13.51
C PRO A 456 -2.20 18.09 -13.03
N ALA A 457 -3.06 18.47 -12.09
CA ALA A 457 -4.16 17.62 -11.64
C ALA A 457 -5.12 17.28 -12.79
N ASP A 458 -5.72 16.10 -12.72
CA ASP A 458 -6.71 15.63 -13.67
C ASP A 458 -8.00 16.45 -13.56
N GLU A 459 -8.57 16.90 -14.68
CA GLU A 459 -9.77 17.75 -14.68
C GLU A 459 -11.00 17.04 -14.07
N PHE A 460 -11.01 15.71 -14.05
CA PHE A 460 -12.08 14.91 -13.44
C PHE A 460 -12.37 15.30 -11.98
N ILE A 461 -11.37 15.77 -11.20
CA ILE A 461 -11.61 16.15 -9.79
C ILE A 461 -12.58 17.33 -9.63
N TYR A 462 -12.82 18.10 -10.71
CA TYR A 462 -13.73 19.24 -10.70
C TYR A 462 -15.10 18.91 -11.31
N SER A 463 -15.30 17.67 -11.78
CA SER A 463 -16.52 17.26 -12.47
C SER A 463 -17.68 16.99 -11.50
N GLU A 464 -18.88 16.77 -12.04
CA GLU A 464 -20.04 16.33 -11.25
C GLU A 464 -19.89 14.86 -10.86
N GLU A 465 -19.40 14.04 -11.78
CA GLU A 465 -19.17 12.61 -11.61
C GLU A 465 -18.21 12.29 -10.45
N PHE A 466 -17.16 13.09 -10.25
CA PHE A 466 -16.27 12.92 -9.10
C PHE A 466 -16.97 13.28 -7.78
N ARG A 467 -17.80 14.33 -7.76
CA ARG A 467 -18.61 14.69 -6.59
C ARG A 467 -19.62 13.61 -6.26
N ASP A 468 -20.27 13.04 -7.28
CA ASP A 468 -21.20 11.93 -7.13
C ASP A 468 -20.51 10.67 -6.61
N TYR A 469 -19.30 10.37 -7.10
CA TYR A 469 -18.49 9.27 -6.58
C TYR A 469 -18.13 9.44 -5.09
N GLU A 470 -17.68 10.63 -4.68
CA GLU A 470 -17.34 10.89 -3.27
C GLU A 470 -18.58 10.79 -2.38
N GLU A 471 -19.74 11.31 -2.84
CA GLU A 471 -20.99 11.13 -2.12
C GLU A 471 -21.44 9.66 -2.08
N TYR A 472 -21.29 8.92 -3.18
CA TYR A 472 -21.55 7.49 -3.26
C TYR A 472 -20.74 6.72 -2.22
N ARG A 473 -19.44 7.01 -2.10
CA ARG A 473 -18.50 6.31 -1.22
C ARG A 473 -18.89 6.45 0.26
N VAL A 474 -19.24 7.67 0.67
CA VAL A 474 -19.72 7.98 2.03
C VAL A 474 -21.06 7.29 2.30
N LEU A 475 -22.01 7.42 1.36
CA LEU A 475 -23.34 6.84 1.51
C LEU A 475 -23.30 5.30 1.51
N TYR A 476 -22.50 4.70 0.62
CA TYR A 476 -22.30 3.25 0.54
C TYR A 476 -21.78 2.70 1.87
N SER A 477 -20.73 3.32 2.43
CA SER A 477 -20.13 2.89 3.69
C SER A 477 -21.15 2.89 4.83
N LYS A 478 -21.93 3.97 4.95
CA LYS A 478 -23.00 4.11 5.95
C LYS A 478 -24.10 3.06 5.76
N LEU A 479 -24.60 2.88 4.54
CA LEU A 479 -25.68 1.94 4.25
C LEU A 479 -25.20 0.49 4.42
N HIS A 480 -23.98 0.16 4.01
CA HIS A 480 -23.37 -1.15 4.19
C HIS A 480 -23.25 -1.52 5.68
N GLU A 481 -22.84 -0.60 6.55
CA GLU A 481 -22.82 -0.82 7.99
C GLU A 481 -24.23 -1.10 8.54
N LEU A 482 -25.23 -0.31 8.15
CA LEU A 482 -26.61 -0.51 8.59
C LEU A 482 -27.19 -1.85 8.12
N VAL A 483 -26.99 -2.20 6.84
CA VAL A 483 -27.48 -3.45 6.25
C VAL A 483 -26.76 -4.67 6.82
N SER A 484 -25.45 -4.61 7.05
CA SER A 484 -24.71 -5.73 7.69
C SER A 484 -25.19 -6.01 9.12
N HIS A 485 -25.64 -4.99 9.84
CA HIS A 485 -26.27 -5.11 11.17
C HIS A 485 -27.79 -5.30 11.13
N GLN A 486 -28.37 -5.57 9.95
CA GLN A 486 -29.82 -5.79 9.75
C GLN A 486 -30.69 -4.63 10.26
N LYS A 487 -30.16 -3.40 10.22
CA LYS A 487 -30.90 -2.18 10.58
C LYS A 487 -31.74 -1.70 9.39
N LEU A 488 -32.83 -0.99 9.68
CA LEU A 488 -33.67 -0.36 8.67
C LEU A 488 -32.95 0.81 8.00
N VAL A 489 -33.13 0.94 6.69
CA VAL A 489 -32.64 2.06 5.87
C VAL A 489 -33.78 2.64 5.04
N LYS A 490 -33.71 3.96 4.81
CA LYS A 490 -34.68 4.67 3.98
C LYS A 490 -34.57 4.19 2.54
N THR A 491 -35.71 4.06 1.86
CA THR A 491 -35.71 3.55 0.47
C THR A 491 -35.09 4.57 -0.47
N GLU A 492 -35.31 5.84 -0.17
CA GLU A 492 -34.78 7.00 -0.88
C GLU A 492 -33.25 7.03 -0.85
N ASP A 493 -32.63 6.63 0.28
CA ASP A 493 -31.17 6.55 0.39
C ASP A 493 -30.58 5.45 -0.51
N ILE A 494 -31.30 4.34 -0.70
CA ILE A 494 -30.89 3.24 -1.61
C ILE A 494 -31.02 3.67 -3.07
N GLU A 495 -32.10 4.37 -3.40
CA GLU A 495 -32.32 4.89 -4.76
C GLU A 495 -31.27 5.94 -5.11
N LYS A 496 -30.98 6.86 -4.18
CA LYS A 496 -29.90 7.83 -4.30
C LYS A 496 -28.54 7.17 -4.48
N LEU A 497 -28.21 6.14 -3.68
CA LEU A 497 -26.97 5.39 -3.81
C LEU A 497 -26.76 4.86 -5.24
N ILE A 498 -27.80 4.32 -5.86
CA ILE A 498 -27.72 3.79 -7.22
C ILE A 498 -27.59 4.92 -8.25
N GLN A 499 -28.28 6.04 -8.05
CA GLN A 499 -28.21 7.19 -8.95
C GLN A 499 -26.81 7.83 -8.99
N LEU A 500 -26.12 7.89 -7.85
CA LEU A 500 -24.78 8.47 -7.75
C LEU A 500 -23.70 7.64 -8.48
N ASN A 501 -23.94 6.36 -8.74
CA ASN A 501 -22.97 5.50 -9.43
C ASN A 501 -23.67 4.34 -10.17
N PRO A 502 -24.39 4.64 -11.27
CA PRO A 502 -25.35 3.72 -11.90
C PRO A 502 -24.72 2.53 -12.63
N ASN A 503 -23.43 2.62 -12.94
CA ASN A 503 -22.66 1.58 -13.60
C ASN A 503 -21.87 0.70 -12.61
N TYR A 504 -21.81 1.07 -11.33
CA TYR A 504 -21.13 0.25 -10.33
C TYR A 504 -22.06 -0.78 -9.69
N TRP A 505 -21.71 -2.06 -9.84
CA TRP A 505 -22.54 -3.19 -9.43
C TRP A 505 -22.86 -3.24 -7.92
N LYS A 506 -21.96 -2.74 -7.06
CA LYS A 506 -22.09 -2.85 -5.59
C LYS A 506 -23.29 -2.09 -5.04
N GLY A 507 -23.66 -0.96 -5.63
CA GLY A 507 -24.87 -0.22 -5.21
C GLY A 507 -26.14 -1.07 -5.35
N PHE A 508 -26.24 -1.81 -6.46
CA PHE A 508 -27.33 -2.74 -6.70
C PHE A 508 -27.25 -3.99 -5.81
N ALA A 509 -26.06 -4.54 -5.59
CA ALA A 509 -25.88 -5.70 -4.70
C ALA A 509 -26.34 -5.39 -3.27
N LEU A 510 -25.93 -4.23 -2.72
CA LEU A 510 -26.33 -3.78 -1.39
C LEU A 510 -27.85 -3.58 -1.28
N ALA A 511 -28.48 -3.01 -2.32
CA ALA A 511 -29.94 -2.91 -2.40
C ALA A 511 -30.62 -4.30 -2.38
N GLY A 512 -30.07 -5.25 -3.14
CA GLY A 512 -30.51 -6.64 -3.15
C GLY A 512 -30.46 -7.28 -1.76
N ASP A 513 -29.35 -7.08 -1.05
CA ASP A 513 -29.16 -7.60 0.32
C ASP A 513 -30.14 -7.01 1.30
N TYR A 514 -30.34 -5.70 1.26
CA TYR A 514 -31.35 -5.05 2.08
C TYR A 514 -32.74 -5.64 1.85
N TYR A 515 -33.20 -5.72 0.60
CA TYR A 515 -34.53 -6.25 0.30
C TYR A 515 -34.66 -7.74 0.62
N PHE A 516 -33.58 -8.50 0.51
CA PHE A 516 -33.55 -9.90 0.95
C PHE A 516 -33.79 -10.00 2.46
N GLN A 517 -33.11 -9.18 3.27
CA GLN A 517 -33.29 -9.13 4.72
C GLN A 517 -34.71 -8.69 5.12
N GLN A 518 -35.29 -7.75 4.38
CA GLN A 518 -36.69 -7.30 4.55
C GLN A 518 -37.73 -8.33 4.06
N LYS A 519 -37.29 -9.53 3.65
CA LYS A 519 -38.14 -10.60 3.07
C LYS A 519 -38.90 -10.17 1.81
N LYS A 520 -38.48 -9.09 1.15
CA LYS A 520 -39.03 -8.59 -0.11
C LYS A 520 -38.32 -9.27 -1.29
N TYR A 521 -38.41 -10.60 -1.37
CA TYR A 521 -37.58 -11.43 -2.26
C TYR A 521 -37.73 -11.11 -3.75
N LYS A 522 -38.94 -10.74 -4.23
CA LYS A 522 -39.13 -10.29 -5.62
C LYS A 522 -38.27 -9.07 -5.95
N LYS A 523 -38.24 -8.09 -5.03
CA LYS A 523 -37.44 -6.86 -5.19
C LYS A 523 -35.95 -7.17 -5.10
N ALA A 524 -35.54 -8.04 -4.16
CA ALA A 524 -34.15 -8.50 -4.05
C ALA A 524 -33.62 -9.14 -5.35
N ILE A 525 -34.39 -10.04 -5.97
CA ILE A 525 -34.02 -10.68 -7.25
C ILE A 525 -33.77 -9.64 -8.34
N ILE A 526 -34.63 -8.61 -8.44
CA ILE A 526 -34.48 -7.54 -9.43
C ILE A 526 -33.13 -6.84 -9.26
N TYR A 527 -32.78 -6.43 -8.04
CA TYR A 527 -31.52 -5.72 -7.79
C TYR A 527 -30.29 -6.61 -7.99
N PHE A 528 -30.30 -7.87 -7.54
CA PHE A 528 -29.17 -8.78 -7.81
C PHE A 528 -28.98 -9.04 -9.31
N LYS A 529 -30.07 -9.12 -10.08
CA LYS A 529 -29.98 -9.22 -11.55
C LYS A 529 -29.43 -7.94 -12.17
N GLN A 530 -29.85 -6.76 -11.69
CA GLN A 530 -29.29 -5.48 -12.14
C GLN A 530 -27.79 -5.40 -11.85
N ALA A 531 -27.34 -5.80 -10.66
CA ALA A 531 -25.93 -5.88 -10.31
C ALA A 531 -25.16 -6.79 -11.28
N LYS A 532 -25.69 -7.99 -11.58
CA LYS A 532 -25.09 -8.97 -12.50
C LYS A 532 -24.99 -8.46 -13.95
N MET A 533 -25.81 -7.49 -14.35
CA MET A 533 -25.73 -6.87 -15.69
C MET A 533 -24.60 -5.85 -15.83
N ARG A 534 -23.96 -5.44 -14.73
CA ARG A 534 -22.79 -4.53 -14.73
C ARG A 534 -21.51 -5.35 -14.71
N GLU A 535 -20.38 -4.67 -14.91
CA GLU A 535 -19.07 -5.31 -14.82
C GLU A 535 -18.73 -5.67 -13.36
N VAL A 536 -18.99 -6.93 -13.00
CA VAL A 536 -18.73 -7.46 -11.66
C VAL A 536 -17.23 -7.69 -11.47
N THR A 537 -16.72 -7.33 -10.29
CA THR A 537 -15.29 -7.22 -9.97
C THR A 537 -14.53 -8.55 -9.97
N SER A 538 -15.20 -9.66 -9.65
CA SER A 538 -14.54 -10.95 -9.48
C SER A 538 -15.49 -12.11 -9.74
N LEU A 539 -14.93 -13.31 -9.99
CA LEU A 539 -15.74 -14.54 -10.09
C LEU A 539 -16.43 -14.85 -8.75
N THR A 540 -15.77 -14.53 -7.64
CA THR A 540 -16.34 -14.71 -6.29
C THR A 540 -17.59 -13.85 -6.11
N ASP A 541 -17.56 -12.59 -6.54
CA ASP A 541 -18.69 -11.66 -6.48
C ASP A 541 -19.82 -12.09 -7.43
N LEU A 542 -19.47 -12.60 -8.62
CA LEU A 542 -20.46 -13.14 -9.55
C LEU A 542 -21.19 -14.34 -8.95
N ASN A 543 -20.45 -15.29 -8.38
CA ASN A 543 -20.99 -16.47 -7.70
C ASN A 543 -21.87 -16.07 -6.50
N TYR A 544 -21.48 -15.02 -5.77
CA TYR A 544 -22.29 -14.44 -4.70
C TYR A 544 -23.66 -13.96 -5.21
N LEU A 545 -23.67 -13.15 -6.27
CA LEU A 545 -24.91 -12.65 -6.87
C LEU A 545 -25.81 -13.79 -7.36
N GLU A 546 -25.24 -14.79 -8.03
CA GLU A 546 -25.99 -15.98 -8.49
C GLU A 546 -26.60 -16.77 -7.33
N LYS A 547 -25.81 -17.01 -6.29
CA LYS A 547 -26.27 -17.67 -5.05
C LYS A 547 -27.42 -16.90 -4.41
N MET A 548 -27.33 -15.57 -4.36
CA MET A 548 -28.35 -14.72 -3.75
C MET A 548 -29.63 -14.65 -4.59
N ILE A 549 -29.52 -14.65 -5.93
CA ILE A 549 -30.67 -14.81 -6.84
C ILE A 549 -31.36 -16.14 -6.57
N ALA A 550 -30.63 -17.26 -6.60
CA ALA A 550 -31.20 -18.60 -6.37
C ALA A 550 -31.81 -18.75 -4.97
N LYS A 551 -31.18 -18.19 -3.94
CA LYS A 551 -31.70 -18.18 -2.56
C LYS A 551 -32.99 -17.38 -2.46
N SER A 552 -33.08 -16.23 -3.13
CA SER A 552 -34.27 -15.38 -3.15
C SER A 552 -35.42 -16.05 -3.91
N THR A 553 -35.14 -16.71 -5.03
CA THR A 553 -36.14 -17.45 -5.82
C THR A 553 -36.76 -18.60 -5.04
N ARG A 554 -35.97 -19.35 -4.26
CA ARG A 554 -36.48 -20.44 -3.39
C ARG A 554 -37.36 -19.97 -2.22
N LYS A 555 -37.38 -18.67 -1.94
CA LYS A 555 -38.17 -18.06 -0.86
C LYS A 555 -39.49 -17.45 -1.35
N LEU A 556 -39.71 -17.42 -2.67
CA LEU A 556 -41.01 -17.18 -3.30
C LEU A 556 -41.79 -18.49 -3.35
#